data_AF-A0A822EHQ5-F1
#
_entry.id   AF-A0A822EHQ5-F1
#
_cell.length_a   1.000
_cell.length_b   1.000
_cell.length_c   1.000
_cell.angle_alpha   90.00
_cell.angle_beta   90.00
_cell.angle_gamma   90.00
#
_symmetry.space_group_name_H-M   'P 1'
#
loop_
_entity.id
_entity.type
_entity.pdbx_description
1 polymer ?
#
loop_
_entity_poly.entity_id
_entity_poly.type
_entity_poly.pdbx_seq_one_letter_code
_entity_poly.pdbx_strand_id
1 'polypeptide(L)'
;NNKTILFNSTLDTATYLHSFTYGYDNKQIIGDTWLVKIDQAINYATVSRDGLCVPLTGHIFLQNPAILTAVTTTDFTPNIDDPSIFDIPSE
;
A
#
# COMPACT_ATOMS: atom_id res chain seq x y z
N ASN A 1 -13.02 1.46 26.65
CA ASN A 1 -11.54 1.42 26.61
C ASN A 1 -11.03 1.85 25.24
N ASN A 2 -11.14 3.14 24.91
CA ASN A 2 -10.57 3.69 23.67
C ASN A 2 -9.10 4.02 23.92
N LYS A 3 -8.19 3.18 23.43
CA LYS A 3 -6.77 3.55 23.35
C LYS A 3 -6.59 4.39 22.08
N THR A 4 -6.60 5.71 22.25
CA THR A 4 -6.11 6.62 21.21
C THR A 4 -4.61 6.38 21.06
N ILE A 5 -4.20 5.87 19.91
CA ILE A 5 -2.78 5.74 19.57
C ILE A 5 -2.27 7.14 19.24
N LEU A 6 -1.49 7.74 20.15
CA LEU A 6 -0.81 9.01 19.93
C LEU A 6 0.50 8.74 19.20
N PHE A 7 0.54 9.15 17.93
CA PHE A 7 1.73 9.08 17.09
C PHE A 7 2.65 10.27 17.40
N ASN A 8 3.74 10.01 18.12
CA ASN A 8 4.79 11.02 18.37
C ASN A 8 5.42 11.44 17.03
N SER A 9 5.61 12.74 16.83
CA SER A 9 5.76 13.42 15.53
C SER A 9 7.12 13.24 14.81
N THR A 10 7.68 12.05 14.81
CA THR A 10 8.81 11.64 13.94
C THR A 10 8.52 10.25 13.36
N LEU A 11 7.54 10.16 12.46
CA LEU A 11 7.16 8.89 11.83
C LEU A 11 7.64 8.85 10.37
N ASP A 12 8.94 8.61 10.21
CA ASP A 12 9.49 7.91 9.04
C ASP A 12 9.38 6.39 9.22
N THR A 13 8.43 5.90 10.03
CA THR A 13 8.38 4.49 10.45
C THR A 13 7.08 3.83 10.01
N ALA A 14 7.22 2.83 9.13
CA ALA A 14 6.16 1.86 8.87
C ALA A 14 6.00 0.97 10.11
N THR A 15 4.76 0.84 10.60
CA THR A 15 4.40 -0.04 11.71
C THR A 15 3.79 -1.32 11.17
N TYR A 16 4.39 -2.47 11.45
CA TYR A 16 3.80 -3.75 11.08
C TYR A 16 2.46 -3.95 11.79
N LEU A 17 1.44 -4.39 11.04
CA LEU A 17 0.13 -4.70 11.61
C LEU A 17 -0.11 -6.21 11.69
N HIS A 18 -0.18 -6.88 10.53
CA HIS A 18 -0.47 -8.31 10.45
C HIS A 18 -0.10 -8.89 9.08
N SER A 19 -0.02 -10.21 9.01
CA SER A 19 0.07 -10.97 7.76
C SER A 19 -1.30 -11.50 7.37
N PHE A 20 -1.51 -11.69 6.07
CA PHE A 20 -2.66 -12.40 5.54
C PHE A 20 -2.21 -13.42 4.49
N THR A 21 -3.10 -14.37 4.21
CA THR A 21 -2.92 -15.36 3.15
C THR A 21 -4.15 -15.28 2.25
N TYR A 22 -3.93 -15.17 0.94
CA TYR A 22 -4.98 -15.12 -0.06
C TYR A 22 -4.75 -16.20 -1.13
N GLY A 23 -5.80 -16.88 -1.55
CA GLY A 23 -5.75 -17.95 -2.55
C GLY A 23 -6.21 -19.30 -2.02
N TYR A 24 -6.05 -20.34 -2.84
CA TYR A 24 -6.54 -21.69 -2.57
C TYR A 24 -5.43 -22.73 -2.79
N ASP A 25 -5.43 -23.78 -1.96
CA ASP A 25 -4.53 -24.94 -2.06
C ASP A 25 -3.06 -24.53 -2.27
N ASN A 26 -2.45 -24.98 -3.38
CA ASN A 26 -1.05 -24.76 -3.74
C ASN A 26 -0.80 -23.40 -4.42
N LYS A 27 -1.80 -22.50 -4.47
CA LYS A 27 -1.69 -21.17 -5.07
C LYS A 27 -2.09 -20.10 -4.06
N GLN A 28 -1.23 -19.92 -3.06
CA GLN A 28 -1.41 -18.94 -2.01
C GLN A 28 -0.39 -17.82 -2.14
N ILE A 29 -0.85 -16.60 -1.94
CA ILE A 29 -0.03 -15.40 -1.75
C ILE A 29 -0.05 -15.10 -0.26
N ILE A 30 1.15 -14.91 0.30
CA ILE A 30 1.32 -14.40 1.66
C ILE A 30 1.71 -12.94 1.52
N GLY A 31 1.03 -12.06 2.24
CA GLY A 31 1.38 -10.64 2.28
C GLY A 31 1.35 -10.06 3.68
N ASP A 32 2.00 -8.91 3.82
CA ASP A 32 2.12 -8.16 5.06
C ASP A 32 1.49 -6.79 4.93
N THR A 33 0.70 -6.43 5.93
CA THR A 33 0.06 -5.12 6.04
C THR A 33 0.81 -4.26 7.04
N TRP A 34 1.13 -3.04 6.62
CA TRP A 34 1.86 -2.03 7.37
C TRP A 34 1.01 -0.76 7.48
N LEU A 35 1.04 -0.13 8.64
CA LEU A 35 0.55 1.23 8.83
C LEU A 35 1.70 2.20 8.57
N VAL A 36 1.55 3.04 7.56
CA VAL A 36 2.55 4.02 7.16
C VAL A 36 1.94 5.40 7.34
N LYS A 37 2.63 6.29 8.06
CA LYS A 37 2.25 7.70 8.12
C LYS A 37 3.13 8.47 7.14
N ILE A 38 2.52 9.19 6.21
CA ILE A 38 3.22 10.04 5.23
C ILE A 38 2.60 11.42 5.36
N ASP A 39 3.35 12.37 5.90
CA ASP A 39 2.85 13.72 6.21
C ASP A 39 1.54 13.72 7.03
N GLN A 40 0.44 14.15 6.41
CA GLN A 40 -0.91 14.20 6.97
C GLN A 40 -1.78 13.00 6.57
N ALA A 41 -1.21 12.05 5.83
CA ALA A 41 -1.85 10.83 5.38
C ALA A 41 -1.50 9.65 6.28
N ILE A 42 -2.49 8.79 6.53
CA ILE A 42 -2.29 7.46 7.10
C ILE A 42 -2.60 6.44 6.00
N ASN A 43 -1.67 5.54 5.71
CA ASN A 43 -1.79 4.50 4.70
C ASN A 43 -1.72 3.11 5.34
N TYR A 44 -2.68 2.25 5.01
CA TYR A 44 -2.59 0.81 5.25
C TYR A 44 -2.12 0.17 3.95
N ALA A 45 -0.83 -0.18 3.90
CA ALA A 45 -0.19 -0.72 2.71
C ALA A 45 0.04 -2.22 2.88
N THR A 46 -0.43 -2.99 1.91
CA THR A 46 -0.32 -4.44 1.88
C THR A 46 0.57 -4.86 0.72
N VAL A 47 1.65 -5.58 1.01
CA VAL A 47 2.66 -6.03 0.02
C VAL A 47 2.90 -7.54 0.10
N SER A 48 3.35 -8.16 -0.99
CA SER A 48 3.73 -9.58 -0.99
C SER A 48 4.98 -9.84 -0.14
N ARG A 49 5.01 -10.99 0.54
CA ARG A 49 6.14 -11.45 1.37
C ARG A 49 7.18 -12.25 0.57
N ASP A 50 6.91 -12.56 -0.69
CA ASP A 50 7.76 -13.37 -1.59
C ASP A 50 9.12 -12.73 -1.96
N GLY A 51 9.52 -11.66 -1.26
CA GLY A 51 10.78 -10.94 -1.48
C GLY A 51 10.73 -9.91 -2.60
N LEU A 52 9.66 -9.89 -3.40
CA LEU A 52 9.45 -8.90 -4.46
C LEU A 52 8.72 -7.64 -3.96
N CYS A 53 8.08 -7.72 -2.79
CA CYS A 53 7.32 -6.62 -2.18
C CYS A 53 6.28 -6.00 -3.14
N VAL A 54 5.62 -6.84 -3.94
CA VAL A 54 4.60 -6.41 -4.90
C VAL A 54 3.44 -5.77 -4.14
N PRO A 55 3.01 -4.55 -4.50
CA PRO A 55 1.86 -3.91 -3.86
C PRO A 55 0.57 -4.68 -4.21
N LEU A 56 -0.17 -5.13 -3.20
CA LEU A 56 -1.41 -5.90 -3.38
C LEU A 56 -2.64 -5.01 -3.17
N THR A 57 -2.67 -4.28 -2.06
CA THR A 57 -3.78 -3.36 -1.73
C THR A 57 -3.27 -2.22 -0.86
N GLY A 58 -3.83 -1.03 -1.02
CA GLY A 58 -3.52 0.14 -0.22
C GLY A 58 -4.77 0.96 0.10
N HIS A 59 -4.89 1.42 1.35
CA HIS A 59 -5.91 2.38 1.76
C HIS A 59 -5.26 3.64 2.32
N ILE A 60 -5.54 4.79 1.72
CA ILE A 60 -5.03 6.08 2.16
C ILE A 60 -6.17 6.87 2.79
N PHE A 61 -5.91 7.37 3.99
CA PHE A 61 -6.77 8.27 4.75
C PHE A 61 -6.07 9.62 4.85
N LEU A 62 -6.58 10.62 4.13
CA LEU A 62 -6.12 12.00 4.26
C LEU A 62 -6.89 12.67 5.39
N GLN A 63 -6.20 13.27 6.35
CA GLN A 63 -6.88 14.11 7.34
C GLN A 63 -7.14 15.48 6.73
N ASN A 64 -8.43 15.78 6.54
CA ASN A 64 -8.99 17.12 6.29
C ASN A 64 -8.88 17.67 4.84
N PRO A 65 -9.93 17.49 4.00
CA PRO A 65 -11.14 16.70 4.25
C PRO A 65 -10.82 15.21 4.36
N ALA A 66 -11.62 14.47 5.12
CA ALA A 66 -11.47 13.02 5.26
C ALA A 66 -11.80 12.33 3.92
N ILE A 67 -10.79 12.10 3.09
CA ILE A 67 -10.90 11.34 1.84
C ILE A 67 -10.28 9.97 2.09
N LEU A 68 -11.09 8.93 1.86
CA LEU A 68 -10.63 7.55 1.76
C LEU A 68 -10.44 7.21 0.30
N THR A 69 -9.21 6.85 -0.07
CA THR A 69 -8.90 6.27 -1.37
C THR A 69 -8.40 4.85 -1.16
N ALA A 70 -9.01 3.89 -1.86
CA ALA A 70 -8.59 2.50 -1.87
C ALA A 70 -8.10 2.15 -3.28
N VAL A 71 -6.94 1.50 -3.36
CA VAL A 71 -6.36 1.03 -4.62
C VAL A 71 -5.99 -0.44 -4.45
N THR A 72 -6.40 -1.26 -5.42
CA THR A 72 -6.03 -2.67 -5.51
C THR A 72 -5.26 -2.84 -6.81
N THR A 73 -4.13 -3.52 -6.75
CA THR A 73 -3.30 -3.81 -7.92
C THR A 73 -3.54 -5.26 -8.34
N THR A 74 -3.90 -5.46 -9.61
CA THR A 74 -3.92 -6.76 -10.25
C THR A 74 -2.98 -6.72 -11.45
N ASP A 75 -2.42 -7.87 -11.85
CA ASP A 75 -1.59 -8.01 -13.06
C ASP A 75 -0.33 -7.13 -13.07
N PHE A 76 0.43 -7.15 -11.97
CA PHE A 76 1.70 -6.44 -11.86
C PHE A 76 2.77 -7.08 -12.75
N THR A 77 3.30 -6.30 -13.69
CA THR A 77 4.53 -6.63 -14.42
C THR A 77 5.63 -5.67 -13.96
N PRO A 78 6.78 -6.16 -13.47
CA PRO A 78 7.87 -5.29 -13.08
C PRO A 78 8.46 -4.61 -14.32
N ASN A 79 8.82 -3.33 -14.16
CA ASN A 79 9.36 -2.45 -15.21
C ASN A 79 8.29 -1.94 -16.20
N ILE A 80 8.75 -1.09 -17.13
CA ILE A 80 7.92 -0.41 -18.12
C ILE A 80 8.34 -0.93 -19.49
N ASP A 81 7.41 -1.60 -20.19
CA ASP A 81 7.68 -2.22 -21.48
C ASP A 81 7.83 -1.19 -22.61
N ASP A 82 7.05 -0.11 -22.56
CA ASP A 82 7.09 0.99 -23.52
C ASP A 82 7.22 2.33 -22.78
N PRO A 83 8.40 2.98 -22.79
CA PRO A 83 8.60 4.28 -22.15
C PRO A 83 7.84 5.43 -22.80
N SER A 84 7.43 5.30 -24.06
CA SER A 84 6.74 6.37 -24.80
C SER A 84 5.35 6.67 -24.26
N ILE A 85 4.80 5.84 -23.36
CA ILE A 85 3.57 6.12 -22.60
C ILE A 85 3.65 7.42 -21.78
N PHE A 86 4.85 7.91 -21.51
CA PHE A 86 5.10 9.18 -20.83
C PHE A 86 5.27 10.36 -21.78
N ASP A 87 5.37 10.12 -23.10
CA ASP A 87 5.46 11.19 -24.09
C ASP A 87 4.11 11.91 -24.19
N ILE A 88 4.15 13.24 -24.13
CA ILE A 88 2.95 14.07 -24.28
C ILE A 88 2.61 14.13 -25.77
N PRO A 89 1.42 13.68 -26.20
CA PRO A 89 1.06 13.73 -27.61
C PRO A 89 0.99 15.19 -28.10
N SER A 90 1.50 15.46 -29.30
CA SER A 90 1.28 16.73 -29.98
C SER A 90 -0.18 16.80 -30.47
N GLU A 91 -0.87 17.87 -30.11
CA GLU A 91 -2.27 18.16 -30.50
C GLU A 91 -2.56 18.02 -32.00
#